data_AF-A0A497LQT9-F1
#
_entry.id   AF-A0A497LQT9-F1
#
_cell.length_a   1.000
_cell.length_b   1.000
_cell.length_c   1.000
_cell.angle_alpha   90.00
_cell.angle_beta   90.00
_cell.angle_gamma   90.00
#
_symmetry.space_group_name_H-M   'P 1'
#
loop_
_entity.id
_entity.type
_entity.pdbx_description
1 polymer ?
#
loop_
_entity_poly.entity_id
_entity_poly.type
_entity_poly.pdbx_seq_one_letter_code
_entity_poly.pdbx_strand_id
1 'polypeptide(L)'
;MELSKGFLGKIFGRVAKAASEEAEQIDRELPYAVMVFTLMAASGVSLYESWKRMRKFDLLPRFKSEAEEVVRQVEVLGKDPLTVMYERAEKTSSKLYRDFLSGFVSSVKSGGKIVDFMRSKLRSIFELRSNAITRSIERLGTLVEAYAVMLIVTLCIYILYVVLSSTAMMEHLAKTSLPTSPYMAYLVAFVVMPMISIIFMLAAHNIQRSPLMSLKEVYMKAVPIGVTTTILLFIFAMIPSLSKLVAVLGWPGLVTIALVAISLPSAISYHRITKENSAAEEALPSFLRDVTEARKIGLSPEKSIIHAAKRKNYGLFSKFLELIRG
;
A
#
# COMPACT_ATOMS: atom_id res chain seq x y z
N MET A 1 36.60 -11.57 -32.30
CA MET A 1 36.09 -10.20 -32.04
C MET A 1 34.60 -10.24 -31.66
N GLU A 2 34.19 -11.08 -30.70
CA GLU A 2 32.77 -11.24 -30.29
C GLU A 2 32.51 -11.09 -28.78
N LEU A 3 33.55 -10.89 -27.96
CA LEU A 3 33.42 -10.76 -26.50
C LEU A 3 32.93 -9.38 -26.01
N SER A 4 32.82 -8.38 -26.89
CA SER A 4 32.47 -7.00 -26.51
C SER A 4 30.95 -6.75 -26.42
N LYS A 5 30.13 -7.44 -27.24
CA LYS A 5 28.67 -7.20 -27.31
C LYS A 5 27.91 -7.65 -26.06
N GLY A 6 28.34 -8.71 -25.39
CA GLY A 6 27.68 -9.23 -24.19
C GLY A 6 27.98 -8.43 -22.90
N PHE A 7 29.17 -7.85 -22.79
CA PHE A 7 29.58 -7.07 -21.62
C PHE A 7 28.99 -5.65 -21.66
N LEU A 8 29.06 -4.98 -22.82
CA LEU A 8 28.41 -3.69 -23.04
C LEU A 8 26.89 -3.80 -22.85
N GLY A 9 26.23 -4.82 -23.40
CA GLY A 9 24.80 -5.03 -23.21
C GLY A 9 24.39 -5.23 -21.75
N LYS A 10 25.19 -5.96 -20.95
CA LYS A 10 24.96 -6.11 -19.50
C LYS A 10 25.20 -4.81 -18.73
N ILE A 11 26.19 -4.00 -19.13
CA ILE A 11 26.43 -2.68 -18.51
C ILE A 11 25.29 -1.73 -18.84
N PHE A 12 24.90 -1.60 -20.11
CA PHE A 12 23.76 -0.78 -20.53
C PHE A 12 22.47 -1.23 -19.85
N GLY A 13 22.22 -2.54 -19.72
CA GLY A 13 21.06 -3.07 -19.00
C GLY A 13 21.09 -2.73 -17.49
N ARG A 14 22.26 -2.79 -16.85
CA ARG A 14 22.41 -2.41 -15.43
C ARG A 14 22.24 -0.90 -15.22
N VAL A 15 22.81 -0.08 -16.10
CA VAL A 15 22.68 1.38 -16.06
C VAL A 15 21.24 1.80 -16.32
N ALA A 16 20.57 1.21 -17.32
CA ALA A 16 19.16 1.47 -17.59
C ALA A 16 18.25 1.04 -16.43
N LYS A 17 18.54 -0.09 -15.80
CA LYS A 17 17.80 -0.55 -14.61
C LYS A 17 18.01 0.40 -13.42
N ALA A 18 19.25 0.80 -13.13
CA ALA A 18 19.55 1.75 -12.07
C ALA A 18 18.88 3.12 -12.33
N ALA A 19 18.91 3.61 -13.57
CA ALA A 19 18.25 4.86 -13.96
C ALA A 19 16.72 4.77 -13.86
N SER A 20 16.14 3.57 -14.06
CA SER A 20 14.70 3.31 -13.87
C SER A 20 14.32 3.26 -12.39
N GLU A 21 15.13 2.59 -11.54
CA GLU A 21 14.92 2.56 -10.09
C GLU A 21 15.03 3.96 -9.48
N GLU A 22 15.99 4.76 -9.97
CA GLU A 22 16.16 6.16 -9.58
C GLU A 22 14.96 7.02 -9.98
N ALA A 23 14.45 6.87 -11.22
CA ALA A 23 13.26 7.57 -11.67
C ALA A 23 12.04 7.25 -10.79
N GLU A 24 11.85 5.98 -10.45
CA GLU A 24 10.72 5.53 -9.63
C GLU A 24 10.78 6.11 -8.20
N GLN A 25 11.98 6.15 -7.60
CA GLN A 25 12.18 6.77 -6.29
C GLN A 25 11.89 8.28 -6.31
N ILE A 26 12.36 8.98 -7.35
CA ILE A 26 12.08 10.40 -7.55
C ILE A 26 10.56 10.60 -7.72
N ASP A 27 9.90 9.83 -8.58
CA ASP A 27 8.45 9.94 -8.81
C ASP A 27 7.62 9.65 -7.54
N ARG A 28 8.13 8.78 -6.66
CA ARG A 28 7.50 8.48 -5.37
C ARG A 28 7.58 9.67 -4.42
N GLU A 29 8.72 10.36 -4.35
CA GLU A 29 8.97 11.47 -3.43
C GLU A 29 8.53 12.85 -3.98
N LEU A 30 8.44 12.99 -5.30
CA LEU A 30 8.19 14.25 -6.01
C LEU A 30 6.96 15.03 -5.51
N PRO A 31 5.76 14.44 -5.30
CA PRO A 31 4.61 15.23 -4.84
C PRO A 31 4.84 15.87 -3.47
N TYR A 32 5.57 15.19 -2.58
CA TYR A 32 5.89 15.70 -1.26
C TYR A 32 6.95 16.79 -1.34
N ALA A 33 7.96 16.63 -2.21
CA ALA A 33 8.94 17.68 -2.46
C ALA A 33 8.29 18.94 -3.05
N VAL A 34 7.42 18.79 -4.07
CA VAL A 34 6.69 19.90 -4.69
C VAL A 34 5.72 20.54 -3.69
N MET A 35 5.11 19.76 -2.80
CA MET A 35 4.29 20.30 -1.70
C MET A 35 5.12 21.22 -0.81
N VAL A 36 6.29 20.76 -0.36
CA VAL A 36 7.23 21.53 0.46
C VAL A 36 7.70 22.80 -0.25
N PHE A 37 8.04 22.71 -1.54
CA PHE A 37 8.37 23.87 -2.37
C PHE A 37 7.20 24.85 -2.53
N THR A 38 5.99 24.35 -2.72
CA THR A 38 4.79 25.18 -2.85
C THR A 38 4.48 25.92 -1.56
N LEU A 39 4.61 25.25 -0.41
CA LEU A 39 4.43 25.86 0.92
C LEU A 39 5.45 26.98 1.16
N MET A 40 6.71 26.74 0.80
CA MET A 40 7.77 27.74 0.91
C MET A 40 7.55 28.92 -0.04
N ALA A 41 7.22 28.66 -1.30
CA ALA A 41 6.88 29.69 -2.27
C ALA A 41 5.71 30.56 -1.80
N ALA A 42 4.66 29.93 -1.24
CA ALA A 42 3.53 30.65 -0.65
C ALA A 42 3.91 31.51 0.57
N SER A 43 5.02 31.19 1.26
CA SER A 43 5.58 31.99 2.35
C SER A 43 6.57 33.06 1.88
N GLY A 44 6.76 33.24 0.57
CA GLY A 44 7.70 34.20 -0.01
C GLY A 44 9.14 33.71 -0.10
N VAL A 45 9.40 32.43 0.20
CA VAL A 45 10.73 31.83 0.06
C VAL A 45 10.94 31.43 -1.41
N SER A 46 12.08 31.81 -1.99
CA SER A 46 12.40 31.45 -3.37
C SER A 46 12.60 29.93 -3.54
N LEU A 47 12.49 29.43 -4.77
CA LEU A 47 12.70 27.99 -5.02
C LEU A 47 14.14 27.57 -4.71
N TYR A 48 15.13 28.44 -4.95
CA TYR A 48 16.52 28.13 -4.63
C TYR A 48 16.76 28.01 -3.11
N GLU A 49 16.19 28.93 -2.31
CA GLU A 49 16.23 28.80 -0.84
C GLU A 49 15.50 27.53 -0.36
N SER A 50 14.44 27.15 -1.07
CA SER A 50 13.70 25.91 -0.81
C SER A 50 14.55 24.67 -1.02
N TRP A 51 15.39 24.65 -2.07
CA TRP A 51 16.37 23.58 -2.29
C TRP A 51 17.41 23.50 -1.16
N LYS A 52 17.92 24.63 -0.68
CA LYS A 52 18.85 24.65 0.46
C LYS A 52 18.24 24.05 1.73
N ARG A 53 16.96 24.33 1.98
CA ARG A 53 16.23 23.76 3.12
C ARG A 53 15.95 22.26 2.94
N MET A 54 15.65 21.81 1.73
CA MET A 54 15.38 20.38 1.41
C MET A 54 16.55 19.47 1.81
N ARG A 55 17.79 19.95 1.80
CA ARG A 55 18.98 19.22 2.27
C ARG A 55 18.89 18.73 3.73
N LYS A 56 18.03 19.36 4.55
CA LYS A 56 17.83 19.01 5.96
C LYS A 56 16.65 18.05 6.19
N PHE A 57 15.89 17.70 5.15
CA PHE A 57 14.73 16.82 5.28
C PHE A 57 15.15 15.36 5.13
N ASP A 58 15.18 14.62 6.24
CA ASP A 58 15.53 13.19 6.22
C ASP A 58 14.39 12.28 5.73
N LEU A 59 13.17 12.81 5.66
CA LEU A 59 11.98 12.07 5.19
C LEU A 59 11.97 11.80 3.68
N LEU A 60 12.74 12.58 2.91
CA LEU A 60 12.79 12.50 1.44
C LEU A 60 14.25 12.28 1.00
N PRO A 61 14.84 11.10 1.25
CA PRO A 61 16.26 10.85 1.05
C PRO A 61 16.70 11.06 -0.40
N ARG A 62 15.85 10.73 -1.39
CA ARG A 62 16.18 10.93 -2.79
C ARG A 62 16.19 12.42 -3.12
N PHE A 63 15.17 13.18 -2.70
CA PHE A 63 15.15 14.62 -2.90
C PHE A 63 16.19 15.40 -2.09
N LYS A 64 16.63 14.86 -0.95
CA LYS A 64 17.77 15.39 -0.20
C LYS A 64 19.06 15.32 -1.02
N SER A 65 19.32 14.18 -1.66
CA SER A 65 20.46 14.02 -2.58
C SER A 65 20.35 14.92 -3.80
N GLU A 66 19.16 15.04 -4.40
CA GLU A 66 18.91 16.00 -5.49
C GLU A 66 19.20 17.44 -5.05
N ALA A 67 18.78 17.80 -3.84
CA ALA A 67 18.99 19.13 -3.28
C ALA A 67 20.46 19.43 -3.01
N GLU A 68 21.21 18.46 -2.50
CA GLU A 68 22.66 18.58 -2.33
C GLU A 68 23.35 18.82 -3.67
N GLU A 69 22.96 18.09 -4.72
CA GLU A 69 23.54 18.26 -6.06
C GLU A 69 23.24 19.64 -6.65
N VAL A 70 21.98 20.08 -6.58
CA VAL A 70 21.57 21.42 -7.07
C VAL A 70 22.33 22.52 -6.33
N VAL A 71 22.38 22.44 -5.00
CA VAL A 71 23.07 23.45 -4.18
C VAL A 71 24.57 23.42 -4.39
N ARG A 72 25.18 22.24 -4.56
CA ARG A 72 26.60 22.11 -4.91
C ARG A 72 26.92 22.82 -6.22
N GLN A 73 26.10 22.63 -7.26
CA GLN A 73 26.34 23.27 -8.55
C GLN A 73 26.22 24.80 -8.49
N VAL A 74 25.35 25.33 -7.62
CA VAL A 74 25.20 26.77 -7.47
C VAL A 74 26.27 27.36 -6.54
N GLU A 75 26.42 26.85 -5.31
CA GLU A 75 27.31 27.45 -4.30
C GLU A 75 28.79 27.13 -4.52
N VAL A 76 29.11 25.94 -5.06
CA VAL A 76 30.51 25.50 -5.25
C VAL A 76 30.98 25.79 -6.67
N LEU A 77 30.17 25.49 -7.68
CA LEU A 77 30.56 25.68 -9.08
C LEU A 77 30.14 27.06 -9.65
N GLY A 78 29.42 27.88 -8.87
CA GLY A 78 29.03 29.22 -9.28
C GLY A 78 28.04 29.27 -10.45
N LYS A 79 27.32 28.17 -10.73
CA LYS A 79 26.35 28.14 -11.82
C LYS A 79 25.06 28.89 -11.44
N ASP A 80 24.43 29.48 -12.44
CA ASP A 80 23.10 30.09 -12.29
C ASP A 80 22.04 29.02 -11.91
N PRO A 81 21.21 29.25 -10.87
CA PRO A 81 20.21 28.29 -10.41
C PRO A 81 19.20 27.83 -11.47
N LEU A 82 18.76 28.72 -12.37
CA LEU A 82 17.79 28.35 -13.41
C LEU A 82 18.44 27.46 -14.46
N THR A 83 19.71 27.73 -14.78
CA THR A 83 20.54 26.91 -15.67
C THR A 83 20.76 25.52 -15.08
N VAL A 84 21.09 25.41 -13.79
CA VAL A 84 21.23 24.13 -13.08
C VAL A 84 19.93 23.32 -13.13
N MET A 85 18.79 23.96 -12.88
CA MET A 85 17.48 23.29 -12.95
C MET A 85 17.17 22.80 -14.37
N TYR A 86 17.49 23.60 -15.38
CA TYR A 86 17.32 23.21 -16.79
C TYR A 86 18.21 22.02 -17.17
N GLU A 87 19.50 22.07 -16.84
CA GLU A 87 20.42 20.93 -17.04
C GLU A 87 19.94 19.66 -16.31
N ARG A 88 19.39 19.82 -15.10
CA ARG A 88 18.87 18.68 -14.32
C ARG A 88 17.60 18.10 -14.94
N ALA A 89 16.74 18.93 -15.53
CA ALA A 89 15.57 18.49 -16.26
C ALA A 89 15.94 17.65 -17.48
N GLU A 90 16.99 18.02 -18.22
CA GLU A 90 17.47 17.25 -19.37
C GLU A 90 18.16 15.94 -18.97
N LYS A 91 18.83 15.91 -17.82
CA LYS A 91 19.56 14.72 -17.34
C LYS A 91 18.69 13.68 -16.64
N THR A 92 17.52 14.05 -16.12
CA THR A 92 16.68 13.12 -15.35
C THR A 92 15.92 12.12 -16.23
N SER A 93 15.87 10.87 -15.78
CA SER A 93 15.06 9.79 -16.39
C SER A 93 13.57 9.90 -16.03
N SER A 94 13.21 10.59 -14.94
CA SER A 94 11.82 10.80 -14.53
C SER A 94 11.13 11.84 -15.42
N LYS A 95 10.01 11.45 -16.04
CA LYS A 95 9.18 12.34 -16.87
C LYS A 95 8.51 13.44 -16.03
N LEU A 96 7.98 13.08 -14.85
CA LEU A 96 7.27 14.02 -13.98
C LEU A 96 8.22 15.07 -13.39
N TYR A 97 9.42 14.65 -13.00
CA TYR A 97 10.42 15.56 -12.45
C TYR A 97 11.00 16.49 -13.51
N ARG A 98 11.27 15.97 -14.72
CA ARG A 98 11.66 16.79 -15.87
C ARG A 98 10.62 17.86 -16.17
N ASP A 99 9.35 17.47 -16.25
CA ASP A 99 8.23 18.37 -16.51
C ASP A 99 8.04 19.42 -15.40
N PHE A 100 8.26 19.06 -14.13
CA PHE A 100 8.30 20.02 -13.02
C PHE A 100 9.42 21.07 -13.18
N LEU A 101 10.66 20.63 -13.40
CA LEU A 101 11.81 21.52 -13.52
C LEU A 101 11.73 22.41 -14.77
N SER A 102 11.43 21.83 -15.93
CA SER A 102 11.30 22.57 -17.19
C SER A 102 10.13 23.56 -17.14
N GLY A 103 9.00 23.14 -16.57
CA GLY A 103 7.85 24.01 -16.34
C GLY A 103 8.19 25.19 -15.43
N PHE A 104 8.98 24.94 -14.37
CA PHE A 104 9.43 26.00 -13.48
C PHE A 104 10.33 27.01 -14.20
N VAL A 105 11.36 26.53 -14.90
CA VAL A 105 12.29 27.39 -15.65
C VAL A 105 11.54 28.21 -16.70
N SER A 106 10.60 27.61 -17.41
CA SER A 106 9.76 28.31 -18.39
C SER A 106 8.86 29.36 -17.74
N SER A 107 8.26 29.05 -16.59
CA SER A 107 7.42 29.99 -15.84
C SER A 107 8.23 31.19 -15.33
N VAL A 108 9.47 30.98 -14.88
CA VAL A 108 10.32 32.08 -14.41
C VAL A 108 10.78 32.95 -15.58
N LYS A 109 11.20 32.34 -16.69
CA LYS A 109 11.64 33.07 -17.90
C LYS A 109 10.53 33.93 -18.53
N SER A 110 9.28 33.48 -18.44
CA SER A 110 8.12 34.23 -18.94
C SER A 110 7.59 35.28 -17.96
N GLY A 111 8.20 35.44 -16.78
CA GLY A 111 7.73 36.39 -15.76
C GLY A 111 6.45 35.94 -15.04
N GLY A 112 6.10 34.65 -15.10
CA GLY A 112 4.93 34.09 -14.45
C GLY A 112 5.03 34.10 -12.92
N LYS A 113 3.86 34.09 -12.26
CA LYS A 113 3.77 34.01 -10.80
C LYS A 113 4.18 32.61 -10.32
N ILE A 114 5.36 32.52 -9.71
CA ILE A 114 5.95 31.26 -9.21
C ILE A 114 4.98 30.49 -8.31
N VAL A 115 4.28 31.19 -7.40
CA VAL A 115 3.33 30.56 -6.47
C VAL A 115 2.17 29.89 -7.21
N ASP A 116 1.67 30.53 -8.27
CA ASP A 116 0.57 29.99 -9.06
C ASP A 116 1.01 28.77 -9.88
N PHE A 117 2.23 28.83 -10.46
CA PHE A 117 2.83 27.67 -11.12
C PHE A 117 3.01 26.49 -10.14
N MET A 118 3.61 26.74 -8.96
CA MET A 118 3.82 25.71 -7.93
C MET A 118 2.50 25.07 -7.51
N ARG A 119 1.46 25.87 -7.23
CA ARG A 119 0.13 25.37 -6.85
C ARG A 119 -0.54 24.57 -7.96
N SER A 120 -0.48 25.08 -9.20
CA SER A 120 -1.03 24.39 -10.37
C SER A 120 -0.34 23.04 -10.59
N LYS A 121 1.00 23.03 -10.52
CA LYS A 121 1.78 21.81 -10.72
C LYS A 121 1.58 20.79 -9.59
N LEU A 122 1.51 21.25 -8.35
CA LEU A 122 1.18 20.41 -7.20
C LEU A 122 -0.19 19.75 -7.38
N ARG A 123 -1.21 20.53 -7.75
CA ARG A 123 -2.57 20.03 -7.99
C ARG A 123 -2.56 18.98 -9.10
N SER A 124 -1.91 19.26 -10.23
CA SER A 124 -1.79 18.31 -11.35
C SER A 124 -1.15 16.99 -10.93
N ILE A 125 -0.07 17.03 -10.13
CA ILE A 125 0.59 15.81 -9.62
C ILE A 125 -0.35 15.01 -8.71
N PHE A 126 -1.10 15.67 -7.82
CA PHE A 126 -2.07 15.00 -6.95
C PHE A 126 -3.29 14.47 -7.69
N GLU A 127 -3.78 15.17 -8.72
CA GLU A 127 -4.86 14.69 -9.60
C GLU A 127 -4.43 13.44 -10.36
N LEU A 128 -3.20 13.40 -10.89
CA LEU A 128 -2.65 12.19 -11.53
C LEU A 128 -2.61 11.01 -10.56
N ARG A 129 -2.21 11.23 -9.30
CA ARG A 129 -2.23 10.17 -8.27
C ARG A 129 -3.63 9.75 -7.87
N SER A 130 -4.54 10.70 -7.69
CA SER A 130 -5.95 10.43 -7.40
C SER A 130 -6.57 9.55 -8.49
N ASN A 131 -6.36 9.92 -9.75
CA ASN A 131 -6.82 9.15 -10.91
C ASN A 131 -6.20 7.75 -10.96
N ALA A 132 -4.93 7.59 -10.59
CA ALA A 132 -4.29 6.28 -10.50
C ALA A 132 -4.90 5.39 -9.40
N ILE A 133 -5.25 5.99 -8.25
CA ILE A 133 -5.95 5.29 -7.17
C ILE A 133 -7.37 4.90 -7.62
N THR A 134 -8.12 5.80 -8.24
CA THR A 134 -9.46 5.50 -8.77
C THR A 134 -9.44 4.33 -9.76
N ARG A 135 -8.50 4.32 -10.70
CA ARG A 135 -8.32 3.19 -11.63
C ARG A 135 -7.97 1.88 -10.92
N SER A 136 -7.22 1.96 -9.82
CA SER A 136 -6.88 0.78 -9.03
C SER A 136 -8.09 0.25 -8.26
N ILE A 137 -8.95 1.15 -7.77
CA ILE A 137 -10.25 0.80 -7.14
C ILE A 137 -11.17 0.13 -8.16
N GLU A 138 -11.27 0.66 -9.39
CA GLU A 138 -12.08 0.05 -10.46
C GLU A 138 -11.61 -1.39 -10.78
N ARG A 139 -10.29 -1.60 -10.88
CA ARG A 139 -9.69 -2.93 -11.09
C ARG A 139 -9.92 -3.88 -9.92
N LEU A 140 -9.91 -3.37 -8.69
CA LEU A 140 -10.27 -4.17 -7.51
C LEU A 140 -11.76 -4.54 -7.54
N GLY A 141 -12.63 -3.63 -7.99
CA GLY A 141 -14.05 -3.89 -8.18
C GLY A 141 -14.29 -5.06 -9.13
N THR A 142 -13.69 -5.03 -10.32
CA THR A 142 -13.82 -6.13 -11.29
C THR A 142 -13.22 -7.45 -10.78
N LEU A 143 -12.14 -7.38 -10.00
CA LEU A 143 -11.55 -8.57 -9.35
C LEU A 143 -12.49 -9.17 -8.31
N VAL A 144 -13.15 -8.35 -7.50
CA VAL A 144 -14.13 -8.79 -6.48
C VAL A 144 -15.37 -9.38 -7.14
N GLU A 145 -15.84 -8.80 -8.24
CA GLU A 145 -16.94 -9.37 -9.04
C GLU A 145 -16.58 -10.74 -9.59
N ALA A 146 -15.40 -10.89 -10.21
CA ALA A 146 -14.90 -12.17 -10.70
C ALA A 146 -14.74 -13.20 -9.57
N TYR A 147 -14.27 -12.77 -8.40
CA TYR A 147 -14.19 -13.61 -7.21
C TYR A 147 -15.56 -14.12 -6.75
N ALA A 148 -16.57 -13.23 -6.71
CA ALA A 148 -17.93 -13.61 -6.34
C ALA A 148 -18.53 -14.63 -7.31
N VAL A 149 -18.34 -14.44 -8.62
CA VAL A 149 -18.76 -15.42 -9.64
C VAL A 149 -18.07 -16.77 -9.43
N MET A 150 -16.76 -16.78 -9.20
CA MET A 150 -16.00 -18.01 -8.93
C MET A 150 -16.49 -18.73 -7.66
N LEU A 151 -16.83 -17.99 -6.61
CA LEU A 151 -17.40 -18.58 -5.39
C LEU A 151 -18.78 -19.19 -5.64
N ILE A 152 -19.65 -18.50 -6.38
CA ILE A 152 -20.98 -19.02 -6.74
C ILE A 152 -20.83 -20.32 -7.55
N VAL A 153 -19.95 -20.33 -8.55
CA VAL A 153 -19.69 -21.55 -9.35
C VAL A 153 -19.18 -22.69 -8.48
N THR A 154 -18.22 -22.41 -7.58
CA THR A 154 -17.69 -23.42 -6.64
C THR A 154 -18.79 -23.96 -5.72
N LEU A 155 -19.67 -23.09 -5.21
CA LEU A 155 -20.81 -23.47 -4.40
C LEU A 155 -21.81 -24.34 -5.18
N CYS A 156 -22.12 -23.98 -6.43
CA CYS A 156 -22.99 -24.76 -7.30
C CYS A 156 -22.41 -26.16 -7.58
N ILE A 157 -21.11 -26.25 -7.90
CA ILE A 157 -20.42 -27.54 -8.10
C ILE A 157 -20.46 -28.36 -6.82
N TYR A 158 -20.24 -27.74 -5.66
CA TYR A 158 -20.33 -28.40 -4.37
C TYR A 158 -21.74 -28.96 -4.10
N ILE A 159 -22.79 -28.15 -4.32
CA ILE A 159 -24.19 -28.60 -4.15
C ILE A 159 -24.51 -29.75 -5.12
N LEU A 160 -24.13 -29.62 -6.40
CA LEU A 160 -24.32 -30.69 -7.39
C LEU A 160 -23.61 -31.97 -6.99
N TYR A 161 -22.36 -31.87 -6.50
CA TYR A 161 -21.61 -33.02 -5.99
C TYR A 161 -22.34 -33.70 -4.83
N VAL A 162 -22.78 -32.93 -3.83
CA VAL A 162 -23.50 -33.44 -2.65
C VAL A 162 -24.81 -34.12 -3.08
N VAL A 163 -25.60 -33.48 -3.94
CA VAL A 163 -26.86 -34.03 -4.45
C VAL A 163 -26.63 -35.31 -5.26
N LEU A 164 -25.64 -35.34 -6.15
CA LEU A 164 -25.30 -36.52 -6.95
C LEU A 164 -24.74 -37.67 -6.11
N SER A 165 -24.05 -37.34 -5.02
CA SER A 165 -23.55 -38.32 -4.03
C SER A 165 -24.64 -38.81 -3.07
N SER A 166 -25.79 -38.14 -3.01
CA SER A 166 -26.92 -38.58 -2.21
C SER A 166 -27.62 -39.77 -2.87
N THR A 167 -28.18 -40.65 -2.04
CA THR A 167 -28.43 -42.08 -2.28
C THR A 167 -29.30 -42.44 -3.48
N ALA A 168 -30.02 -41.51 -4.12
CA ALA A 168 -30.90 -41.78 -5.26
C ALA A 168 -30.17 -41.95 -6.61
N MET A 169 -28.96 -41.42 -6.77
CA MET A 169 -28.18 -41.51 -8.02
C MET A 169 -26.97 -42.48 -7.91
N MET A 170 -26.59 -42.85 -6.68
CA MET A 170 -25.48 -43.76 -6.37
C MET A 170 -25.66 -45.13 -7.05
N GLU A 171 -26.88 -45.64 -7.13
CA GLU A 171 -27.19 -46.97 -7.68
C GLU A 171 -27.04 -47.03 -9.21
N HIS A 172 -27.28 -45.91 -9.91
CA HIS A 172 -27.14 -45.82 -11.37
C HIS A 172 -25.72 -45.44 -11.82
N LEU A 173 -24.99 -44.64 -11.04
CA LEU A 173 -23.60 -44.21 -11.35
C LEU A 173 -22.51 -45.16 -10.84
N ALA A 174 -22.84 -46.10 -9.93
CA ALA A 174 -21.90 -47.15 -9.48
C ALA A 174 -21.38 -48.07 -10.61
N LYS A 175 -22.02 -48.06 -11.79
CA LYS A 175 -21.53 -48.74 -13.00
C LYS A 175 -20.44 -47.97 -13.76
N THR A 176 -20.19 -46.73 -13.41
CA THR A 176 -19.19 -45.85 -14.02
C THR A 176 -18.30 -45.24 -12.94
N SER A 177 -17.31 -46.02 -12.49
CA SER A 177 -15.99 -45.69 -11.93
C SER A 177 -15.66 -44.31 -11.31
N LEU A 178 -16.60 -43.49 -10.86
CA LEU A 178 -16.30 -42.30 -10.05
C LEU A 178 -16.29 -42.69 -8.57
N PRO A 179 -15.18 -42.51 -7.85
CA PRO A 179 -15.13 -42.78 -6.41
C PRO A 179 -15.97 -41.74 -5.65
N THR A 180 -17.20 -42.12 -5.30
CA THR A 180 -18.17 -41.35 -4.50
C THR A 180 -17.85 -41.42 -3.00
N SER A 181 -16.66 -40.96 -2.62
CA SER A 181 -16.28 -40.89 -1.20
C SER A 181 -16.53 -39.47 -0.61
N PRO A 182 -17.06 -39.35 0.62
CA PRO A 182 -17.30 -38.06 1.28
C PRO A 182 -16.06 -37.16 1.40
N TYR A 183 -14.86 -37.75 1.30
CA TYR A 183 -13.58 -37.07 1.37
C TYR A 183 -13.36 -36.04 0.27
N MET A 184 -13.95 -36.22 -0.92
CA MET A 184 -13.82 -35.24 -2.01
C MET A 184 -14.54 -33.92 -1.71
N ALA A 185 -15.70 -33.97 -1.06
CA ALA A 185 -16.41 -32.76 -0.62
C ALA A 185 -15.58 -31.97 0.40
N TYR A 186 -14.93 -32.65 1.34
CA TYR A 186 -14.06 -32.01 2.33
C TYR A 186 -12.81 -31.39 1.68
N LEU A 187 -12.22 -32.04 0.66
CA LEU A 187 -11.10 -31.48 -0.08
C LEU A 187 -11.51 -30.18 -0.78
N VAL A 188 -12.66 -30.15 -1.45
CA VAL A 188 -13.17 -28.95 -2.10
C VAL A 188 -13.41 -27.82 -1.09
N ALA A 189 -14.08 -28.11 0.03
CA ALA A 189 -14.43 -27.10 1.03
C ALA A 189 -13.23 -26.54 1.80
N PHE A 190 -12.30 -27.40 2.25
CA PHE A 190 -11.19 -26.98 3.12
C PHE A 190 -9.90 -26.67 2.37
N VAL A 191 -9.75 -27.08 1.10
CA VAL A 191 -8.53 -26.85 0.32
C VAL A 191 -8.82 -25.98 -0.90
N VAL A 192 -9.71 -26.41 -1.80
CA VAL A 192 -9.94 -25.70 -3.07
C VAL A 192 -10.49 -24.30 -2.84
N MET A 193 -11.52 -24.16 -2.00
CA MET A 193 -12.15 -22.86 -1.74
C MET A 193 -11.18 -21.85 -1.11
N PRO A 194 -10.42 -22.17 -0.03
CA PRO A 194 -9.39 -21.28 0.49
C PRO A 194 -8.28 -20.97 -0.52
N MET A 195 -7.86 -21.94 -1.35
CA MET A 195 -6.85 -21.69 -2.39
C MET A 195 -7.32 -20.66 -3.41
N ILE A 196 -8.58 -20.74 -3.87
CA ILE A 196 -9.17 -19.74 -4.76
C ILE A 196 -9.13 -18.36 -4.08
N SER A 197 -9.56 -18.25 -2.81
CA SER A 197 -9.50 -17.00 -2.06
C SER A 197 -8.09 -16.43 -1.93
N ILE A 198 -7.08 -17.28 -1.70
CA ILE A 198 -5.68 -16.86 -1.62
C ILE A 198 -5.19 -16.33 -2.97
N ILE A 199 -5.51 -17.00 -4.08
CA ILE A 199 -5.13 -16.54 -5.43
C ILE A 199 -5.69 -15.14 -5.70
N PHE A 200 -6.98 -14.92 -5.41
CA PHE A 200 -7.61 -13.62 -5.59
C PHE A 200 -7.03 -12.56 -4.64
N MET A 201 -6.69 -12.93 -3.40
CA MET A 201 -6.04 -12.02 -2.45
C MET A 201 -4.64 -11.60 -2.94
N LEU A 202 -3.85 -12.52 -3.49
CA LEU A 202 -2.54 -12.22 -4.07
C LEU A 202 -2.66 -11.32 -5.31
N ALA A 203 -3.65 -11.59 -6.16
CA ALA A 203 -3.95 -10.73 -7.31
C ALA A 203 -4.33 -9.31 -6.85
N ALA A 204 -5.18 -9.18 -5.83
CA ALA A 204 -5.55 -7.89 -5.25
C ALA A 204 -4.34 -7.14 -4.66
N HIS A 205 -3.46 -7.84 -3.95
CA HIS A 205 -2.23 -7.26 -3.39
C HIS A 205 -1.30 -6.67 -4.47
N ASN A 206 -1.25 -7.31 -5.65
CA ASN A 206 -0.45 -6.83 -6.78
C ASN A 206 -1.05 -5.60 -7.47
N ILE A 207 -2.39 -5.43 -7.43
CA ILE A 207 -3.06 -4.26 -8.02
C ILE A 207 -2.86 -3.03 -7.14
N GLN A 208 -3.12 -3.16 -5.84
CA GLN A 208 -3.01 -2.06 -4.90
C GLN A 208 -2.46 -2.59 -3.58
N ARG A 209 -1.27 -2.09 -3.19
CA ARG A 209 -0.76 -2.37 -1.85
C ARG A 209 -1.67 -1.71 -0.81
N SER A 210 -2.11 -2.49 0.17
CA SER A 210 -2.93 -1.98 1.27
C SER A 210 -2.20 -0.84 1.99
N PRO A 211 -2.89 0.28 2.29
CA PRO A 211 -2.31 1.39 3.03
C PRO A 211 -2.11 1.08 4.52
N LEU A 212 -2.58 -0.07 5.01
CA LEU A 212 -2.50 -0.44 6.42
C LEU A 212 -1.04 -0.71 6.83
N MET A 213 -0.44 0.25 7.53
CA MET A 213 0.83 0.08 8.21
C MET A 213 0.64 -0.83 9.43
N SER A 214 1.65 -1.63 9.78
CA SER A 214 1.75 -2.50 10.99
C SER A 214 1.07 -3.88 11.00
N LEU A 215 0.66 -4.45 9.87
CA LEU A 215 0.10 -5.82 9.85
C LEU A 215 1.08 -6.92 10.35
N LYS A 216 2.39 -6.64 10.36
CA LYS A 216 3.43 -7.57 10.83
C LYS A 216 3.16 -8.09 12.24
N GLU A 217 2.70 -7.22 13.16
CA GLU A 217 2.42 -7.63 14.53
C GLU A 217 1.26 -8.62 14.64
N VAL A 218 0.25 -8.46 13.78
CA VAL A 218 -0.90 -9.37 13.70
C VAL A 218 -0.43 -10.75 13.25
N TYR A 219 0.36 -10.81 12.18
CA TYR A 219 0.91 -12.07 11.68
C TYR A 219 1.85 -12.74 12.71
N MET A 220 2.70 -11.98 13.39
CA MET A 220 3.60 -12.53 14.41
C MET A 220 2.84 -13.14 15.60
N LYS A 221 1.71 -12.54 16.00
CA LYS A 221 0.85 -13.10 17.06
C LYS A 221 0.03 -14.31 16.58
N ALA A 222 -0.28 -14.39 15.29
CA ALA A 222 -1.04 -15.49 14.71
C ALA A 222 -0.22 -16.79 14.53
N VAL A 223 1.08 -16.68 14.22
CA VAL A 223 1.98 -17.83 14.01
C VAL A 223 1.98 -18.83 15.18
N PRO A 224 2.23 -18.44 16.45
CA PRO A 224 2.27 -19.41 17.56
C PRO A 224 0.92 -20.10 17.78
N ILE A 225 -0.19 -19.39 17.56
CA ILE A 225 -1.55 -19.94 17.66
C ILE A 225 -1.74 -20.99 16.56
N GLY A 226 -1.35 -20.70 15.32
CA GLY A 226 -1.39 -21.64 14.20
C GLY A 226 -0.54 -22.89 14.40
N VAL A 227 0.67 -22.74 14.95
CA VAL A 227 1.53 -23.89 15.29
C VAL A 227 0.88 -24.73 16.38
N THR A 228 0.35 -24.10 17.43
CA THR A 228 -0.30 -24.80 18.56
C THR A 228 -1.52 -25.60 18.11
N THR A 229 -2.40 -25.01 17.29
CA THR A 229 -3.60 -25.70 16.78
C THR A 229 -3.24 -26.82 15.81
N THR A 230 -2.19 -26.68 15.01
CA THR A 230 -1.71 -27.73 14.10
C THR A 230 -1.14 -28.92 14.88
N ILE A 231 -0.32 -28.66 15.91
CA ILE A 231 0.19 -29.69 16.83
C ILE A 231 -0.98 -30.40 17.52
N LEU A 232 -1.99 -29.66 17.97
CA LEU A 232 -3.19 -30.23 18.58
C LEU A 232 -3.92 -31.17 17.62
N LEU A 233 -4.16 -30.77 16.36
CA LEU A 233 -4.76 -31.65 15.35
C LEU A 233 -3.94 -32.92 15.11
N PHE A 234 -2.61 -32.83 15.11
CA PHE A 234 -1.73 -33.98 14.96
C PHE A 234 -1.82 -34.94 16.15
N ILE A 235 -1.90 -34.42 17.38
CA ILE A 235 -2.10 -35.20 18.61
C ILE A 235 -3.44 -35.96 18.56
N PHE A 236 -4.52 -35.30 18.10
CA PHE A 236 -5.82 -35.94 17.89
C PHE A 236 -5.76 -37.08 16.87
N ALA A 237 -4.84 -37.03 15.89
CA ALA A 237 -4.64 -38.09 14.91
C ALA A 237 -3.81 -39.27 15.42
N MET A 238 -2.82 -39.02 16.28
CA MET A 238 -1.89 -40.05 16.74
C MET A 238 -2.36 -40.80 17.99
N ILE A 239 -3.22 -40.23 18.83
CA ILE A 239 -3.64 -40.85 20.10
C ILE A 239 -4.95 -41.65 19.92
N PRO A 240 -4.93 -42.99 20.04
CA PRO A 240 -6.11 -43.83 19.89
C PRO A 240 -7.19 -43.56 20.95
N SER A 241 -6.81 -43.10 22.13
CA SER A 241 -7.74 -42.77 23.22
C SER A 241 -8.66 -41.58 22.90
N LEU A 242 -8.25 -40.69 21.99
CA LEU A 242 -9.05 -39.54 21.53
C LEU A 242 -10.02 -39.91 20.39
N SER A 243 -9.95 -41.14 19.86
CA SER A 243 -10.80 -41.61 18.75
C SER A 243 -12.30 -41.51 19.04
N LYS A 244 -12.73 -41.66 20.31
CA LYS A 244 -14.13 -41.48 20.72
C LYS A 244 -14.63 -40.05 20.47
N LEU A 245 -13.76 -39.07 20.68
CA LEU A 245 -14.06 -37.65 20.49
C LEU A 245 -14.08 -37.31 18.99
N VAL A 246 -13.15 -37.88 18.22
CA VAL A 246 -13.12 -37.79 16.75
C VAL A 246 -14.36 -38.45 16.13
N ALA A 247 -14.86 -39.55 16.70
CA ALA A 247 -16.06 -40.23 16.22
C ALA A 247 -17.35 -39.41 16.43
N VAL A 248 -17.40 -38.56 17.46
CA VAL A 248 -18.55 -37.67 17.73
C VAL A 248 -18.47 -36.39 16.90
N LEU A 249 -17.30 -35.74 16.84
CA LEU A 249 -17.14 -34.44 16.16
C LEU A 249 -16.88 -34.56 14.64
N GLY A 250 -16.29 -35.67 14.20
CA GLY A 250 -15.74 -35.82 12.86
C GLY A 250 -14.48 -34.98 12.61
N TRP A 251 -13.64 -35.44 11.68
CA TRP A 251 -12.48 -34.69 11.20
C TRP A 251 -12.82 -33.27 10.68
N PRO A 252 -13.91 -33.05 9.93
CA PRO A 252 -14.30 -31.71 9.48
C PRO A 252 -14.60 -30.73 10.62
N GLY A 253 -15.26 -31.22 11.68
CA GLY A 253 -15.58 -30.39 12.85
C GLY A 253 -14.34 -29.93 13.59
N LEU A 254 -13.37 -30.82 13.78
CA LEU A 254 -12.09 -30.50 14.40
C LEU A 254 -11.28 -29.48 13.60
N VAL A 255 -11.21 -29.65 12.27
CA VAL A 255 -10.53 -28.68 11.38
C VAL A 255 -11.21 -27.32 11.44
N THR A 256 -12.55 -27.29 11.46
CA THR A 256 -13.31 -26.03 11.56
C THR A 256 -13.01 -25.30 12.88
N ILE A 257 -13.02 -26.00 14.01
CA ILE A 257 -12.69 -25.43 15.32
C ILE A 257 -11.25 -24.90 15.34
N ALA A 258 -10.30 -25.65 14.76
CA ALA A 258 -8.92 -25.21 14.66
C ALA A 258 -8.79 -23.92 13.82
N LEU A 259 -9.46 -23.84 12.67
CA LEU A 259 -9.46 -22.63 11.83
C LEU A 259 -10.09 -21.43 12.54
N VAL A 260 -11.19 -21.62 13.29
CA VAL A 260 -11.80 -20.58 14.12
C VAL A 260 -10.85 -20.12 15.23
N ALA A 261 -10.17 -21.05 15.90
CA ALA A 261 -9.22 -20.73 16.97
C ALA A 261 -8.02 -19.91 16.47
N ILE A 262 -7.54 -20.14 15.24
CA ILE A 262 -6.46 -19.36 14.62
C ILE A 262 -6.96 -17.98 14.17
N SER A 263 -8.15 -17.93 13.56
CA SER A 263 -8.66 -16.71 12.93
C SER A 263 -9.23 -15.71 13.93
N LEU A 264 -9.86 -16.14 15.02
CA LEU A 264 -10.56 -15.25 15.95
C LEU A 264 -9.62 -14.25 16.66
N PRO A 265 -8.49 -14.64 17.26
CA PRO A 265 -7.57 -13.68 17.89
C PRO A 265 -6.94 -12.72 16.87
N SER A 266 -6.63 -13.24 15.69
CA SER A 266 -6.09 -12.47 14.57
C SER A 266 -7.07 -11.39 14.10
N ALA A 267 -8.35 -11.75 13.98
CA ALA A 267 -9.43 -10.83 13.62
C ALA A 267 -9.64 -9.74 14.68
N ILE A 268 -9.58 -10.08 15.97
CA ILE A 268 -9.71 -9.11 17.07
C ILE A 268 -8.54 -8.11 17.03
N SER A 269 -7.31 -8.59 16.86
CA SER A 269 -6.12 -7.72 16.77
C SER A 269 -6.20 -6.81 15.54
N TYR A 270 -6.63 -7.33 14.40
CA TYR A 270 -6.82 -6.56 13.18
C TYR A 270 -7.89 -5.47 13.37
N HIS A 271 -9.04 -5.81 13.95
CA HIS A 271 -10.14 -4.87 14.17
C HIS A 271 -9.73 -3.68 15.04
N ARG A 272 -8.87 -3.89 16.05
CA ARG A 272 -8.34 -2.80 16.88
C ARG A 272 -7.51 -1.80 16.05
N ILE A 273 -6.60 -2.30 15.22
CA ILE A 273 -5.76 -1.46 14.34
C ILE A 273 -6.63 -0.69 13.35
N THR A 274 -7.59 -1.37 12.72
CA THR A 274 -8.53 -0.72 11.79
C THR A 274 -9.33 0.36 12.48
N LYS A 275 -9.82 0.13 13.71
CA LYS A 275 -10.58 1.13 14.47
C LYS A 275 -9.76 2.37 14.79
N GLU A 276 -8.49 2.21 15.16
CA GLU A 276 -7.60 3.36 15.40
C GLU A 276 -7.33 4.15 14.11
N ASN A 277 -7.06 3.45 13.00
CA ASN A 277 -6.83 4.08 11.70
C ASN A 277 -8.08 4.80 11.17
N SER A 278 -9.25 4.16 11.21
CA SER A 278 -10.50 4.77 10.76
C SER A 278 -10.92 5.96 11.62
N ALA A 279 -10.69 5.90 12.94
CA ALA A 279 -10.93 7.05 13.82
C ALA A 279 -9.98 8.23 13.48
N ALA A 280 -8.74 7.96 13.05
CA ALA A 280 -7.84 8.98 12.55
C ALA A 280 -8.31 9.59 11.24
N GLU A 281 -8.77 8.76 10.29
CA GLU A 281 -9.33 9.22 9.01
C GLU A 281 -10.58 10.10 9.21
N GLU A 282 -11.48 9.71 10.12
CA GLU A 282 -12.70 10.47 10.43
C GLU A 282 -12.39 11.80 11.14
N ALA A 283 -11.36 11.84 12.00
CA ALA A 283 -10.95 13.05 12.70
C ALA A 283 -10.16 14.03 11.81
N LEU A 284 -9.52 13.55 10.74
CA LEU A 284 -8.61 14.33 9.91
C LEU A 284 -9.25 15.60 9.31
N PRO A 285 -10.48 15.59 8.76
CA PRO A 285 -11.11 16.81 8.24
C PRO A 285 -11.31 17.88 9.32
N SER A 286 -11.73 17.47 10.52
CA SER A 286 -11.91 18.38 11.65
C SER A 286 -10.59 19.00 12.12
N PHE A 287 -9.51 18.20 12.14
CA PHE A 287 -8.17 18.67 12.43
C PHE A 287 -7.69 19.66 11.37
N LEU A 288 -7.86 19.35 10.08
CA LEU A 288 -7.51 20.26 8.98
C LEU A 288 -8.29 21.57 9.05
N ARG A 289 -9.59 21.52 9.39
CA ARG A 289 -10.39 22.73 9.62
C ARG A 289 -9.77 23.58 10.72
N ASP A 290 -9.45 23.00 11.88
CA ASP A 290 -8.85 23.73 13.00
C ASP A 290 -7.47 24.31 12.65
N VAL A 291 -6.66 23.60 11.86
CA VAL A 291 -5.40 24.13 11.31
C VAL A 291 -5.66 25.35 10.41
N THR A 292 -6.68 25.28 9.55
CA THR A 292 -7.03 26.42 8.68
C THR A 292 -7.59 27.61 9.45
N GLU A 293 -8.36 27.39 10.52
CA GLU A 293 -8.83 28.45 11.42
C GLU A 293 -7.67 29.11 12.15
N ALA A 294 -6.75 28.32 12.72
CA ALA A 294 -5.53 28.83 13.32
C ALA A 294 -4.69 29.65 12.32
N ARG A 295 -4.67 29.24 11.05
CA ARG A 295 -4.00 29.97 9.97
C ARG A 295 -4.69 31.29 9.63
N LYS A 296 -6.03 31.35 9.67
CA LYS A 296 -6.81 32.59 9.49
C LYS A 296 -6.51 33.63 10.57
N ILE A 297 -6.13 33.17 11.77
CA ILE A 297 -5.73 34.04 12.91
C ILE A 297 -4.28 34.55 12.76
N GLY A 298 -3.59 34.22 11.67
CA GLY A 298 -2.25 34.73 11.35
C GLY A 298 -1.11 33.90 11.94
N LEU A 299 -1.37 32.74 12.55
CA LEU A 299 -0.32 31.83 12.98
C LEU A 299 0.46 31.28 11.77
N SER A 300 1.78 31.12 11.92
CA SER A 300 2.63 30.40 10.96
C SER A 300 2.16 28.95 10.80
N PRO A 301 2.32 28.29 9.63
CA PRO A 301 1.77 26.95 9.38
C PRO A 301 2.15 25.90 10.45
N GLU A 302 3.40 25.91 10.89
CA GLU A 302 3.90 25.05 11.97
C GLU A 302 3.18 25.30 13.29
N LYS A 303 3.07 26.58 13.69
CA LYS A 303 2.31 26.98 14.89
C LYS A 303 0.83 26.66 14.78
N SER A 304 0.23 26.76 13.59
CA SER A 304 -1.17 26.37 13.34
C SER A 304 -1.37 24.86 13.56
N ILE A 305 -0.44 24.04 13.10
CA ILE A 305 -0.45 22.57 13.31
C ILE A 305 -0.29 22.24 14.80
N ILE A 306 0.70 22.84 15.48
CA ILE A 306 0.92 22.63 16.92
C ILE A 306 -0.30 23.11 17.72
N HIS A 307 -0.90 24.24 17.35
CA HIS A 307 -2.09 24.77 18.01
C HIS A 307 -3.29 23.84 17.85
N ALA A 308 -3.59 23.39 16.62
CA ALA A 308 -4.65 22.42 16.38
C ALA A 308 -4.38 21.11 17.12
N ALA A 309 -3.14 20.61 17.09
CA ALA A 309 -2.74 19.38 17.75
C ALA A 309 -2.93 19.42 19.28
N LYS A 310 -2.98 20.59 19.92
CA LYS A 310 -3.26 20.73 21.37
C LYS A 310 -4.73 20.48 21.74
N ARG A 311 -5.66 20.56 20.80
CA ARG A 311 -7.08 20.25 21.06
C ARG A 311 -7.24 18.74 21.31
N LYS A 312 -8.10 18.37 22.26
CA LYS A 312 -8.36 16.98 22.68
C LYS A 312 -9.56 16.32 21.96
N ASN A 313 -10.18 17.01 21.01
CA ASN A 313 -11.45 16.60 20.42
C ASN A 313 -11.32 15.59 19.26
N TYR A 314 -10.15 14.97 19.07
CA TYR A 314 -9.89 14.07 17.94
C TYR A 314 -9.96 12.58 18.31
N GLY A 315 -10.44 12.24 19.51
CA GLY A 315 -10.61 10.84 19.93
C GLY A 315 -9.29 10.07 19.94
N LEU A 316 -9.28 8.87 19.36
CA LEU A 316 -8.08 8.00 19.25
C LEU A 316 -6.94 8.64 18.45
N PHE A 317 -7.25 9.57 17.53
CA PHE A 317 -6.24 10.32 16.78
C PHE A 317 -5.38 11.21 17.68
N SER A 318 -5.91 11.62 18.83
CA SER A 318 -5.19 12.48 19.79
C SER A 318 -3.89 11.84 20.28
N LYS A 319 -3.81 10.50 20.36
CA LYS A 319 -2.60 9.77 20.72
C LYS A 319 -1.47 9.97 19.71
N PHE A 320 -1.80 10.02 18.42
CA PHE A 320 -0.84 10.30 17.35
C PHE A 320 -0.45 11.78 17.32
N LEU A 321 -1.42 12.67 17.56
CA LEU A 321 -1.16 14.12 17.61
C LEU A 321 -0.25 14.52 18.77
N GLU A 322 -0.23 13.77 19.87
CA GLU A 322 0.70 13.98 20.98
C GLU A 322 2.16 13.78 20.58
N LEU A 323 2.46 12.87 19.66
CA LEU A 323 3.81 12.68 19.12
C LEU A 323 4.31 13.88 18.32
N ILE A 324 3.41 14.67 17.74
CA ILE A 324 3.73 15.88 16.96
C ILE A 324 3.98 17.09 17.88
N ARG A 325 3.61 17.00 19.17
CA ARG A 325 3.81 18.08 20.15
C ARG A 325 5.23 18.09 20.73
N GLY A 326 5.96 16.97 20.67
CA GLY A 326 7.34 16.81 21.15
C GLY A 326 8.35 17.14 20.07
#